data_AF-A0A8S3PWT8-F1
#
_entry.id   AF-A0A8S3PWT8-F1
#
_cell.length_a   1.000
_cell.length_b   1.000
_cell.length_c   1.000
_cell.angle_alpha   90.00
_cell.angle_beta   90.00
_cell.angle_gamma   90.00
#
_symmetry.space_group_name_H-M   'P 1'
#
loop_
_entity.id
_entity.type
_entity.pdbx_description
1 polymer ?
#
loop_
_entity_poly.entity_id
_entity_poly.type
_entity_poly.pdbx_seq_one_letter_code
_entity_poly.pdbx_strand_id
1 'polypeptide(L)'
;MNHIDRIRCEYQQNLCKATDTSCTPCTQRIPSCIGLPDGFNPIPGRLWSKDYVQCDRNRTIHVLHCKQGYFSPGEKACVTAIKSGSYEKNLCLDPYEKCTPCPERLPSCVGLPDGDNVFAGKIWSQHYVVCYKNRTKTIKQCSSGFFDPQNRKCSSQVGTGKKNKL
;
A
#
# COMPACT_ATOMS: atom_id res chain seq x y z
N MET A 1 -21.58 -35.90 13.01
CA MET A 1 -21.52 -34.73 12.11
C MET A 1 -20.43 -33.81 12.65
N ASN A 2 -19.43 -33.51 11.83
CA ASN A 2 -18.06 -33.18 12.24
C ASN A 2 -17.93 -31.78 12.87
N HIS A 3 -17.11 -31.69 13.93
CA HIS A 3 -16.71 -30.45 14.59
C HIS A 3 -15.89 -29.57 13.63
N ILE A 4 -16.57 -28.70 12.89
CA ILE A 4 -15.97 -27.66 12.07
C ILE A 4 -15.18 -26.69 12.97
N ASP A 5 -13.92 -26.50 12.57
CA ASP A 5 -13.02 -25.38 12.82
C ASP A 5 -13.62 -24.22 13.61
N ARG A 6 -13.45 -24.25 14.94
CA ARG A 6 -13.72 -23.07 15.77
C ARG A 6 -12.68 -22.01 15.40
N ILE A 7 -13.11 -20.91 14.78
CA ILE A 7 -12.28 -19.73 14.59
C ILE A 7 -11.84 -19.29 15.99
N ARG A 8 -10.53 -19.22 16.28
CA ARG A 8 -10.04 -18.92 17.65
C ARG A 8 -10.70 -17.66 18.23
N CYS A 9 -11.10 -16.71 17.39
CA CYS A 9 -11.77 -15.47 17.81
C CYS A 9 -13.28 -15.56 18.04
N GLU A 10 -13.94 -16.69 17.80
CA GLU A 10 -15.34 -16.90 18.19
C GLU A 10 -15.50 -17.28 19.66
N TYR A 11 -14.43 -17.79 20.29
CA TYR A 11 -14.43 -18.07 21.71
C TYR A 11 -14.42 -16.78 22.51
N GLN A 12 -15.43 -16.59 23.36
CA GLN A 12 -15.54 -15.40 24.23
C GLN A 12 -14.28 -15.13 25.06
N GLN A 13 -13.54 -16.18 25.46
CA GLN A 13 -12.27 -16.06 26.19
C GLN A 13 -11.19 -15.27 25.43
N ASN A 14 -11.28 -15.20 24.10
CA ASN A 14 -10.34 -14.51 23.25
C ASN A 14 -10.79 -13.08 22.90
N LEU A 15 -11.98 -12.66 23.31
CA LEU A 15 -12.51 -11.32 23.06
C LEU A 15 -12.05 -10.34 24.15
N CYS A 16 -11.70 -9.13 23.73
CA CYS A 16 -11.47 -8.02 24.64
C CYS A 16 -12.81 -7.54 25.22
N LYS A 17 -12.80 -7.12 26.48
CA LYS A 17 -13.95 -6.37 27.04
C LYS A 17 -13.99 -5.00 26.39
N ALA A 18 -15.19 -4.50 26.09
CA ALA A 18 -15.36 -3.20 25.42
C ALA A 18 -14.74 -2.01 26.19
N THR A 19 -14.59 -2.15 27.51
CA THR A 19 -14.02 -1.12 28.39
C THR A 19 -12.51 -1.23 28.59
N ASP A 20 -11.88 -2.29 28.08
CA ASP A 20 -10.44 -2.51 28.26
C ASP A 20 -9.67 -1.98 27.05
N THR A 21 -9.13 -0.77 27.21
CA THR A 21 -8.31 -0.09 26.18
C THR A 21 -6.91 -0.67 26.05
N SER A 22 -6.46 -1.49 27.01
CA SER A 22 -5.15 -2.14 26.98
C SER A 22 -5.17 -3.50 26.28
N CYS A 23 -6.36 -4.08 26.09
CA CYS A 23 -6.52 -5.38 25.46
C CYS A 23 -6.34 -5.31 23.94
N THR A 24 -5.42 -6.13 23.41
CA THR A 24 -5.24 -6.25 21.96
C THR A 24 -6.34 -7.15 21.34
N PRO A 25 -7.12 -6.66 20.36
CA PRO A 25 -8.19 -7.42 19.72
C PRO A 25 -7.76 -8.79 19.20
N CYS A 26 -8.65 -9.78 19.28
CA CYS A 26 -8.33 -11.16 18.90
C CYS A 26 -7.77 -11.27 17.49
N THR A 27 -8.37 -10.61 16.51
CA THR A 27 -7.94 -10.66 15.11
C THR A 27 -6.55 -10.09 14.89
N GLN A 28 -6.08 -9.21 15.78
CA GLN A 28 -4.71 -8.69 15.76
C GLN A 28 -3.72 -9.66 16.41
N ARG A 29 -4.14 -10.41 17.43
CA ARG A 29 -3.32 -11.43 18.11
C ARG A 29 -3.27 -12.76 17.35
N ILE A 30 -4.35 -13.09 16.65
CA ILE A 30 -4.56 -14.36 15.96
C ILE A 30 -5.20 -14.05 14.59
N PRO A 31 -4.39 -13.64 13.61
CA PRO A 31 -4.87 -13.40 12.26
C PRO A 31 -5.45 -14.68 11.65
N SER A 32 -6.44 -14.56 10.77
CA SER A 32 -7.11 -15.71 10.14
C SER A 32 -6.28 -16.32 9.01
N CYS A 33 -6.32 -17.65 8.89
CA CYS A 33 -5.78 -18.42 7.76
C CYS A 33 -6.87 -18.94 6.81
N ILE A 34 -8.14 -18.56 7.01
CA ILE A 34 -9.24 -19.00 6.14
C ILE A 34 -8.98 -18.52 4.71
N GLY A 35 -8.99 -19.44 3.75
CA GLY A 35 -8.75 -19.15 2.33
C GLY A 35 -7.28 -18.94 1.96
N LEU A 36 -6.35 -19.12 2.91
CA LEU A 36 -4.91 -19.12 2.64
C LEU A 36 -4.42 -20.56 2.45
N PRO A 37 -3.41 -20.79 1.58
CA PRO A 37 -2.80 -22.10 1.43
C PRO A 37 -2.02 -22.50 2.69
N ASP A 38 -1.76 -23.79 2.85
CA ASP A 38 -0.91 -24.31 3.92
C ASP A 38 0.52 -23.76 3.81
N GLY A 39 1.19 -23.60 4.96
CA GLY A 39 2.53 -23.03 5.07
C GLY A 39 2.53 -21.55 5.47
N PHE A 40 3.61 -20.84 5.15
CA PHE A 40 3.76 -19.45 5.54
C PHE A 40 2.96 -18.50 4.66
N ASN A 41 2.30 -17.52 5.26
CA ASN A 41 1.51 -16.53 4.54
C ASN A 41 1.65 -15.15 5.19
N PRO A 42 1.53 -14.07 4.39
CA PRO A 42 1.38 -12.75 4.97
C PRO A 42 0.08 -12.68 5.75
N ILE A 43 0.04 -11.82 6.76
CA ILE A 43 -1.21 -11.52 7.46
C ILE A 43 -2.13 -10.74 6.51
N PRO A 44 -3.38 -11.17 6.29
CA PRO A 44 -4.34 -10.41 5.52
C PRO A 44 -4.45 -8.97 6.03
N GLY A 45 -4.33 -7.99 5.13
CA GLY A 45 -4.32 -6.56 5.47
C GLY A 45 -2.95 -6.01 5.90
N ARG A 46 -1.93 -6.85 6.12
CA ARG A 46 -0.60 -6.44 6.60
C ARG A 46 0.52 -7.01 5.73
N LEU A 47 0.48 -6.68 4.44
CA LEU A 47 1.54 -7.09 3.50
C LEU A 47 2.85 -6.38 3.84
N TRP A 48 3.98 -7.06 3.59
CA TRP A 48 5.32 -6.53 3.89
C TRP A 48 5.49 -6.10 5.35
N SER A 49 4.74 -6.71 6.27
CA SER A 49 4.99 -6.61 7.72
C SER A 49 6.14 -7.52 8.13
N LYS A 50 6.71 -7.25 9.30
CA LYS A 50 7.61 -8.22 9.96
C LYS A 50 6.84 -9.46 10.43
N ASP A 51 5.57 -9.30 10.76
CA ASP A 51 4.72 -10.39 11.23
C ASP A 51 4.13 -11.19 10.07
N TYR A 52 4.04 -12.50 10.25
CA TYR A 52 3.45 -13.43 9.29
C TYR A 52 2.81 -14.62 10.02
N VAL A 53 2.07 -15.45 9.30
CA VAL A 53 1.38 -16.60 9.86
C VAL A 53 1.82 -17.89 9.21
N GLN A 54 1.79 -18.97 9.99
CA GLN A 54 1.83 -20.33 9.45
C GLN A 54 0.42 -20.90 9.50
N CYS A 55 -0.04 -21.40 8.35
CA CYS A 55 -1.35 -22.00 8.15
C CYS A 55 -1.25 -23.52 7.96
N ASP A 56 -2.22 -24.26 8.49
CA ASP A 56 -2.49 -25.67 8.17
C ASP A 56 -4.01 -25.85 8.19
N ARG A 57 -4.58 -26.34 7.08
CA ARG A 57 -6.01 -26.62 6.90
C ARG A 57 -6.91 -25.46 7.34
N ASN A 58 -6.69 -24.27 6.74
CA ASN A 58 -7.40 -23.02 7.04
C ASN A 58 -7.26 -22.51 8.49
N ARG A 59 -6.35 -23.08 9.30
CA ARG A 59 -6.12 -22.65 10.69
C ARG A 59 -4.78 -21.96 10.86
N THR A 60 -4.75 -20.98 11.75
CA THR A 60 -3.51 -20.30 12.16
C THR A 60 -2.84 -21.10 13.25
N ILE A 61 -1.66 -21.63 12.95
CA ILE A 61 -0.92 -22.52 13.84
C ILE A 61 0.11 -21.71 14.62
N HIS A 62 0.80 -20.81 13.92
CA HIS A 62 1.77 -19.88 14.50
C HIS A 62 1.58 -18.46 13.95
N VAL A 63 1.79 -17.48 14.83
CA VAL A 63 2.06 -16.09 14.45
C VAL A 63 3.55 -15.87 14.70
N LEU A 64 4.26 -15.47 13.66
CA LEU A 64 5.71 -15.44 13.59
C LEU A 64 6.18 -14.04 13.22
N HIS A 65 7.46 -13.75 13.49
CA HIS A 65 8.07 -12.45 13.21
C HIS A 65 9.44 -12.63 12.56
N CYS A 66 9.72 -11.85 11.51
CA CYS A 66 11.02 -11.80 10.88
C CYS A 66 12.06 -11.18 11.83
N LYS A 67 13.17 -11.88 12.07
CA LYS A 67 14.29 -11.34 12.88
C LYS A 67 14.83 -10.01 12.32
N GLN A 68 14.87 -9.91 11.00
CA GLN A 68 15.26 -8.71 10.26
C GLN A 68 14.41 -8.57 9.00
N GLY A 69 14.19 -7.34 8.54
CA GLY A 69 13.43 -7.08 7.33
C GLY A 69 11.94 -7.39 7.47
N TYR A 70 11.33 -7.91 6.40
CA TYR A 70 9.88 -8.07 6.23
C TYR A 70 9.53 -9.41 5.60
N PHE A 71 8.34 -9.93 5.86
CA PHE A 71 7.84 -11.13 5.18
C PHE A 71 7.36 -10.79 3.77
N SER A 72 7.95 -11.44 2.77
CA SER A 72 7.60 -11.29 1.36
C SER A 72 6.43 -12.21 0.99
N PRO A 73 5.28 -11.68 0.53
CA PRO A 73 4.15 -12.49 0.07
C PRO A 73 4.50 -13.42 -1.10
N GLY A 74 5.38 -12.96 -2.01
CA GLY A 74 5.78 -13.71 -3.19
C GLY A 74 6.85 -14.76 -2.91
N GLU A 75 7.83 -14.46 -2.04
CA GLU A 75 8.91 -15.40 -1.71
C GLU A 75 8.55 -16.33 -0.55
N LYS A 76 7.46 -16.04 0.18
CA LYS A 76 7.02 -16.78 1.37
C LYS A 76 8.11 -16.90 2.44
N ALA A 77 8.95 -15.88 2.53
CA ALA A 77 10.12 -15.83 3.40
C ALA A 77 10.41 -14.39 3.85
N CYS A 78 11.23 -14.27 4.90
CA CYS A 78 11.73 -12.97 5.37
C CYS A 78 12.83 -12.45 4.43
N VAL A 79 12.71 -11.20 4.00
CA VAL A 79 13.66 -10.50 3.14
C VAL A 79 14.07 -9.18 3.76
N THR A 80 15.32 -8.76 3.56
CA THR A 80 15.85 -7.50 4.09
C THR A 80 15.61 -6.31 3.15
N ALA A 81 15.26 -6.55 1.89
CA ALA A 81 14.97 -5.53 0.90
C ALA A 81 13.78 -5.93 0.02
N ILE A 82 12.93 -4.96 -0.29
CA ILE A 82 11.82 -5.14 -1.23
C ILE A 82 12.33 -4.83 -2.64
N LYS A 83 12.25 -5.80 -3.55
CA LYS A 83 12.70 -5.64 -4.95
C LYS A 83 11.86 -4.56 -5.65
N SER A 84 12.52 -3.76 -6.49
CA SER A 84 11.84 -2.78 -7.34
C SER A 84 10.84 -3.48 -8.26
N GLY A 85 9.59 -3.00 -8.28
CA GLY A 85 8.51 -3.56 -9.12
C GLY A 85 7.53 -4.50 -8.42
N SER A 86 7.73 -4.85 -7.14
CA SER A 86 6.72 -5.58 -6.36
C SER A 86 5.44 -4.74 -6.21
N TYR A 87 4.38 -5.12 -6.92
CA TYR A 87 3.12 -4.36 -6.96
C TYR A 87 2.47 -4.32 -5.58
N GLU A 88 2.63 -5.40 -4.81
CA GLU A 88 2.06 -5.63 -3.49
C GLU A 88 2.56 -4.61 -2.47
N LYS A 89 3.77 -4.06 -2.66
CA LYS A 89 4.32 -2.98 -1.81
C LYS A 89 3.46 -1.73 -1.87
N ASN A 90 2.73 -1.54 -2.97
CA ASN A 90 1.92 -0.36 -3.16
C ASN A 90 0.48 -0.53 -2.63
N LEU A 91 0.10 -1.72 -2.19
CA LEU A 91 -1.22 -1.96 -1.60
C LEU A 91 -1.24 -1.42 -0.16
N CYS A 92 -1.86 -0.27 0.05
CA CYS A 92 -2.21 0.22 1.38
C CYS A 92 -3.45 -0.54 1.87
N LEU A 93 -3.26 -1.56 2.72
CA LEU A 93 -4.34 -2.43 3.19
C LEU A 93 -4.62 -2.33 4.70
N ASP A 94 -3.85 -1.51 5.44
CA ASP A 94 -4.04 -1.30 6.88
C ASP A 94 -4.51 0.15 7.16
N PRO A 95 -5.58 0.36 7.94
CA PRO A 95 -5.97 1.70 8.42
C PRO A 95 -5.02 2.31 9.47
N TYR A 96 -4.02 1.57 9.97
CA TYR A 96 -3.13 2.02 11.07
C TYR A 96 -1.68 2.29 10.67
N GLU A 97 -1.28 2.09 9.42
CA GLU A 97 -0.01 2.64 8.92
C GLU A 97 -0.24 3.99 8.24
N LYS A 98 0.73 4.91 8.34
CA LYS A 98 0.82 6.13 7.51
C LYS A 98 1.14 5.75 6.05
N CYS A 99 0.35 4.87 5.44
CA CYS A 99 0.52 4.44 4.07
C CYS A 99 -0.12 5.49 3.14
N THR A 100 0.71 6.15 2.33
CA THR A 100 0.22 7.05 1.28
C THR A 100 -0.34 6.21 0.12
N PRO A 101 -1.63 6.33 -0.23
CA PRO A 101 -2.26 5.57 -1.32
C PRO A 101 -1.47 5.62 -2.63
N CYS A 102 -1.56 4.54 -3.43
CA CYS A 102 -0.92 4.43 -4.75
C CYS A 102 -1.02 5.70 -5.58
N PRO A 103 -2.21 6.30 -5.81
CA PRO A 103 -2.32 7.43 -6.73
C PRO A 103 -1.56 8.68 -6.25
N GLU A 104 -1.43 8.85 -4.94
CA GLU A 104 -0.76 10.00 -4.32
C GLU A 104 0.77 9.86 -4.33
N ARG A 105 1.28 8.63 -4.36
CA ARG A 105 2.72 8.32 -4.38
C ARG A 105 3.25 7.99 -5.78
N LEU A 106 2.45 7.30 -6.58
CA LEU A 106 2.77 6.77 -7.89
C LEU A 106 1.68 7.20 -8.89
N PRO A 107 1.84 8.36 -9.55
CA PRO A 107 0.84 8.88 -10.47
C PRO A 107 0.70 7.96 -11.67
N SER A 108 -0.54 7.78 -12.14
CA SER A 108 -0.86 7.01 -13.34
C SER A 108 -0.69 7.86 -14.59
N CYS A 109 -0.24 7.22 -15.67
CA CYS A 109 -0.19 7.80 -17.01
C CYS A 109 -1.30 7.27 -17.94
N VAL A 110 -2.23 6.47 -17.41
CA VAL A 110 -3.35 5.96 -18.20
C VAL A 110 -4.22 7.12 -18.68
N GLY A 111 -4.41 7.22 -20.00
CA GLY A 111 -5.20 8.30 -20.61
C GLY A 111 -4.46 9.64 -20.73
N LEU A 112 -3.19 9.70 -20.31
CA LEU A 112 -2.35 10.89 -20.47
C LEU A 112 -1.49 10.79 -21.75
N PRO A 113 -1.24 11.92 -22.44
CA PRO A 113 -0.35 11.95 -23.59
C PRO A 113 1.10 11.63 -23.19
N ASP A 114 1.88 11.13 -24.15
CA ASP A 114 3.32 10.92 -23.97
C ASP A 114 4.04 12.23 -23.59
N GLY A 115 5.13 12.12 -22.83
CA GLY A 115 5.91 13.24 -22.32
C GLY A 115 5.52 13.68 -20.90
N ASP A 116 5.81 14.93 -20.57
CA ASP A 116 5.67 15.47 -19.21
C ASP A 116 4.22 15.79 -18.87
N ASN A 117 3.71 15.32 -17.73
CA ASN A 117 2.33 15.52 -17.31
C ASN A 117 2.28 15.93 -15.84
N VAL A 118 1.12 16.46 -15.43
CA VAL A 118 0.89 16.82 -14.03
C VAL A 118 0.94 15.59 -13.13
N PHE A 119 1.58 15.73 -11.98
CA PHE A 119 1.46 14.74 -10.91
C PHE A 119 0.07 14.87 -10.27
N ALA A 120 -0.80 13.86 -10.46
CA ALA A 120 -2.15 13.85 -9.91
C ALA A 120 -2.12 14.00 -8.37
N GLY A 121 -2.85 15.00 -7.84
CA GLY A 121 -2.83 15.34 -6.41
C GLY A 121 -1.69 16.28 -5.97
N LYS A 122 -0.80 16.69 -6.89
CA LYS A 122 0.27 17.69 -6.65
C LYS A 122 0.32 18.76 -7.75
N ILE A 123 -0.85 19.30 -8.09
CA ILE A 123 -0.99 20.35 -9.11
C ILE A 123 -0.24 21.61 -8.66
N TRP A 124 0.42 22.30 -9.60
CA TRP A 124 1.27 23.47 -9.34
C TRP A 124 2.38 23.22 -8.30
N SER A 125 2.86 21.97 -8.20
CA SER A 125 4.04 21.62 -7.43
C SER A 125 5.27 21.51 -8.31
N GLN A 126 6.45 21.36 -7.71
CA GLN A 126 7.68 21.04 -8.46
C GLN A 126 7.62 19.68 -9.16
N HIS A 127 6.73 18.77 -8.76
CA HIS A 127 6.72 17.40 -9.23
C HIS A 127 5.88 17.24 -10.50
N TYR A 128 6.39 16.46 -11.43
CA TYR A 128 5.69 16.07 -12.65
C TYR A 128 6.03 14.63 -13.02
N VAL A 129 5.19 14.03 -13.86
CA VAL A 129 5.32 12.62 -14.28
C VAL A 129 5.64 12.56 -15.77
N VAL A 130 6.58 11.70 -16.16
CA VAL A 130 6.90 11.45 -17.56
C VAL A 130 6.18 10.18 -18.02
N CYS A 131 5.33 10.31 -19.03
CA CYS A 131 4.49 9.25 -19.57
C CYS A 131 5.04 8.73 -20.91
N TYR A 132 4.90 7.43 -21.15
CA TYR A 132 5.13 6.83 -22.45
C TYR A 132 4.22 5.62 -22.63
N LYS A 133 3.41 5.60 -23.70
CA LYS A 133 2.45 4.53 -24.01
C LYS A 133 1.57 4.15 -22.82
N ASN A 134 0.88 5.13 -22.23
CA ASN A 134 0.05 4.97 -21.02
C ASN A 134 0.78 4.49 -19.75
N ARG A 135 2.12 4.50 -19.71
CA ARG A 135 2.91 4.07 -18.55
C ARG A 135 3.74 5.20 -17.96
N THR A 136 3.81 5.22 -16.63
CA THR A 136 4.71 6.09 -15.87
C THR A 136 6.14 5.62 -16.06
N LYS A 137 6.96 6.44 -16.72
CA LYS A 137 8.38 6.15 -16.96
C LYS A 137 9.23 6.63 -15.80
N THR A 138 8.99 7.84 -15.33
CA THR A 138 9.69 8.42 -14.18
C THR A 138 8.87 9.56 -13.58
N ILE A 139 9.15 9.88 -12.32
CA ILE A 139 8.72 11.11 -11.67
C ILE A 139 9.94 12.04 -11.66
N LYS A 140 9.74 13.32 -11.96
CA LYS A 140 10.79 14.34 -11.96
C LYS A 140 10.36 15.55 -11.15
N GLN A 141 11.33 16.38 -10.80
CA GLN A 141 11.12 17.67 -10.17
C GLN A 141 11.67 18.78 -11.07
N CYS A 142 10.99 19.91 -11.09
CA CYS A 142 11.50 21.14 -11.68
C CYS A 142 12.75 21.62 -10.91
N SER A 143 13.77 22.08 -11.63
CA SER A 143 14.97 22.69 -11.02
C SER A 143 14.65 23.95 -10.22
N SER A 144 13.63 24.69 -10.66
CA SER A 144 13.08 25.87 -9.97
C SER A 144 11.61 26.06 -10.35
N GLY A 145 10.83 26.72 -9.50
CA GLY A 145 9.42 27.03 -9.77
C GLY A 145 8.50 25.82 -9.55
N PHE A 146 7.53 25.63 -10.44
CA PHE A 146 6.53 24.55 -10.40
C PHE A 146 6.21 24.06 -11.82
N PHE A 147 5.57 22.90 -11.91
CA PHE A 147 5.08 22.38 -13.18
C PHE A 147 3.74 23.03 -13.55
N ASP A 148 3.71 23.69 -14.70
CA ASP A 148 2.52 24.29 -15.29
C ASP A 148 1.71 23.20 -16.03
N PRO A 149 0.49 22.86 -15.56
CA PRO A 149 -0.32 21.81 -16.16
C PRO A 149 -0.86 22.17 -17.55
N GLN A 150 -0.98 23.47 -17.88
CA GLN A 150 -1.48 23.91 -19.19
C GLN A 150 -0.37 23.82 -20.24
N ASN A 151 0.83 24.27 -19.88
CA ASN A 151 1.98 24.30 -20.79
C ASN A 151 2.82 23.03 -20.74
N ARG A 152 2.55 22.12 -19.78
CA ARG A 152 3.28 20.87 -19.53
C ARG A 152 4.80 21.07 -19.39
N LYS A 153 5.19 22.16 -18.71
CA LYS A 153 6.60 22.57 -18.52
C LYS A 153 6.79 23.19 -17.14
N CYS A 154 8.04 23.20 -16.67
CA CYS A 154 8.41 23.95 -15.47
C CYS A 154 8.37 25.46 -15.73
N SER A 155 7.80 26.21 -14.80
CA SER A 155 7.65 27.67 -14.85
C SER A 155 7.90 28.25 -13.45
N SER A 156 8.48 29.46 -13.40
CA SER A 156 8.58 30.26 -12.18
C SER A 156 7.42 31.23 -12.00
N GLN A 157 6.50 31.31 -12.96
CA GLN A 157 5.40 32.28 -13.03
C GLN A 157 4.07 31.55 -13.21
N VAL A 158 3.09 31.82 -12.33
CA VAL A 158 1.74 31.23 -12.47
C VAL A 158 1.07 32.12 -13.49
N GLY A 159 0.90 31.63 -14.72
CA GLY A 159 0.31 32.42 -15.78
C GLY A 159 -1.01 33.00 -15.28
N THR A 160 -1.08 34.32 -15.10
CA THR A 160 -2.34 35.02 -14.85
C THR A 160 -3.20 34.76 -16.07
N GLY A 161 -4.20 33.89 -15.94
CA GLY A 161 -5.07 33.51 -17.05
C GLY A 161 -5.51 34.77 -17.80
N LYS A 162 -5.31 34.79 -19.11
CA LYS A 162 -5.90 35.81 -19.97
C LYS A 162 -7.40 35.77 -19.68
N LYS A 163 -7.91 36.78 -18.97
CA LYS A 163 -9.34 37.06 -18.96
C LYS A 163 -9.69 37.31 -20.42
N ASN A 164 -10.39 36.35 -21.04
CA ASN A 164 -11.00 36.60 -22.34
C ASN A 164 -11.95 37.79 -22.13
N LYS A 165 -11.55 38.95 -22.66
CA LYS A 165 -12.47 40.06 -22.86
C LYS A 165 -13.47 39.57 -23.90
N LEU A 166 -14.71 39.38 -23.46
CA LEU A 166 -15.91 39.45 -24.31
C LEU A 166 -15.94 40.79 -25.02
#